data_AF-A0A9Q1KDZ1-F1
#
_entry.id   AF-A0A9Q1KDZ1-F1
#
_cell.length_a   1.000
_cell.length_b   1.000
_cell.length_c   1.000
_cell.angle_alpha   90.00
_cell.angle_beta   90.00
_cell.angle_gamma   90.00
#
_symmetry.space_group_name_H-M   'P 1'
#
loop_
_entity.id
_entity.type
_entity.pdbx_description
1 polymer ?
#
loop_
_entity_poly.entity_id
_entity_poly.type
_entity_poly.pdbx_seq_one_letter_code
_entity_poly.pdbx_strand_id
1 'polypeptide(L)'
;MTLCASMEQYHSLEKLHIFKIKGRDKGGRLILTILAKFFPAHTVSVETVTKYLQDNIYPRLEKEGPFSVLYVHTHVQRAQNFPGISSLRCIYDHMPSSVKNNLQSIYFVHPDLHSRLLLATVGRLFFSGGWYAKVKYVSRVDYLWEHVRRNETELPEYVYDHDQDLEYCPMMDYGLESDHPRVYGAPSIDSPVATYSMRCIS
;
A
#
# COMPACT_ATOMS: atom_id res chain seq x y z
N MET A 1 21.89 -26.90 10.73
CA MET A 1 21.96 -25.47 11.09
C MET A 1 20.85 -24.62 10.45
N THR A 2 20.18 -25.06 9.38
CA THR A 2 19.14 -24.29 8.66
C THR A 2 17.81 -24.10 9.42
N LEU A 3 17.45 -25.01 10.34
CA LEU A 3 16.20 -24.94 11.12
C LEU A 3 16.21 -23.85 12.21
N CYS A 4 17.38 -23.52 12.78
CA CYS A 4 17.46 -22.52 13.85
C CYS A 4 17.27 -21.10 13.29
N ALA A 5 17.90 -20.81 12.15
CA ALA A 5 17.78 -19.53 11.47
C ALA A 5 16.36 -19.25 10.96
N SER A 6 15.64 -20.28 10.47
CA SER A 6 14.25 -20.10 10.03
C SER A 6 13.29 -19.86 11.20
N MET A 7 13.52 -20.49 12.36
CA MET A 7 12.73 -20.22 13.58
C MET A 7 12.98 -18.83 14.15
N GLU A 8 14.23 -18.34 14.16
CA GLU A 8 14.56 -16.97 14.59
C GLU A 8 13.91 -15.91 13.69
N GLN A 9 13.91 -16.13 12.37
CA GLN A 9 13.20 -15.28 11.42
C GLN A 9 11.68 -15.29 11.67
N TYR A 10 11.11 -16.47 11.94
CA TYR A 10 9.68 -16.63 12.23
C TYR A 10 9.27 -15.86 13.50
N HIS A 11 10.07 -16.00 14.56
CA HIS A 11 9.84 -15.29 15.81
C HIS A 11 9.99 -13.77 15.65
N SER A 12 10.91 -13.33 14.78
CA SER A 12 11.08 -11.92 14.44
C SER A 12 9.83 -11.36 13.73
N LEU A 13 9.25 -12.10 12.77
CA LEU A 13 8.02 -11.69 12.10
C LEU A 13 6.83 -11.55 13.06
N GLU A 14 6.70 -12.47 13.99
CA GLU A 14 5.65 -12.45 15.01
C GLU A 14 5.81 -11.26 15.96
N LYS A 15 7.03 -11.04 16.46
CA LYS A 15 7.36 -9.96 17.41
C LYS A 15 7.23 -8.56 16.79
N LEU A 16 7.53 -8.42 15.50
CA LEU A 16 7.41 -7.15 14.78
C LEU A 16 5.94 -6.82 14.44
N HIS A 17 5.01 -7.75 14.68
CA HIS A 17 3.59 -7.61 14.43
C HIS A 17 3.27 -6.97 13.07
N ILE A 18 4.00 -7.42 12.04
CA ILE A 18 3.90 -6.88 10.67
C ILE A 18 2.52 -7.14 10.11
N PHE A 19 1.97 -8.33 10.38
CA PHE A 19 0.65 -8.78 9.94
C PHE A 19 -0.29 -8.81 11.15
N LYS A 20 -1.25 -7.90 11.20
CA LYS A 20 -2.28 -7.84 12.23
C LYS A 20 -3.65 -8.00 11.60
N ILE A 21 -4.38 -9.03 11.99
CA ILE A 21 -5.79 -9.18 11.63
C ILE A 21 -6.60 -8.54 12.75
N LYS A 22 -7.09 -7.32 12.54
CA LYS A 22 -7.88 -6.59 13.54
C LYS A 22 -8.84 -5.61 12.87
N GLY A 23 -10.07 -5.66 13.33
CA GLY A 23 -11.16 -4.78 12.92
C GLY A 23 -11.86 -5.18 11.62
N ARG A 24 -12.97 -4.50 11.36
CA ARG A 24 -13.75 -4.66 10.14
C ARG A 24 -13.94 -3.33 9.43
N ASP A 25 -14.04 -3.40 8.12
CA ASP A 25 -14.43 -2.24 7.32
C ASP A 25 -15.92 -1.92 7.48
N LYS A 26 -16.39 -0.80 6.92
CA LYS A 26 -17.81 -0.45 7.02
C LYS A 26 -18.73 -1.48 6.36
N GLY A 27 -18.22 -2.26 5.40
CA GLY A 27 -18.90 -3.39 4.78
C GLY A 27 -18.90 -4.67 5.63
N GLY A 28 -18.35 -4.64 6.85
CA GLY A 28 -18.27 -5.79 7.75
C GLY A 28 -17.17 -6.80 7.41
N ARG A 29 -16.31 -6.48 6.43
CA ARG A 29 -15.23 -7.36 5.97
C ARG A 29 -14.03 -7.21 6.89
N LEU A 30 -13.33 -8.31 7.14
CA LEU A 30 -12.16 -8.34 8.02
C LEU A 30 -11.02 -7.49 7.45
N ILE A 31 -10.24 -6.84 8.31
CA ILE A 31 -9.07 -6.04 7.89
C ILE A 31 -7.77 -6.73 8.29
N LEU A 32 -6.94 -7.03 7.30
CA LEU A 32 -5.53 -7.38 7.48
C LEU A 32 -4.67 -6.12 7.38
N THR A 33 -4.12 -5.68 8.50
CA THR A 33 -3.15 -4.58 8.55
C THR A 33 -1.74 -5.10 8.32
N ILE A 34 -1.02 -4.47 7.39
CA ILE A 34 0.36 -4.76 7.03
C ILE A 34 1.19 -3.52 7.32
N LEU A 35 2.06 -3.59 8.32
CA LEU A 35 2.96 -2.49 8.70
C LEU A 35 4.30 -2.63 7.96
N ALA A 36 4.41 -1.98 6.80
CA ALA A 36 5.56 -2.16 5.92
C ALA A 36 6.87 -1.59 6.49
N LYS A 37 6.80 -0.60 7.39
CA LYS A 37 7.97 -0.02 8.08
C LYS A 37 8.81 -1.07 8.81
N PHE A 38 8.16 -2.09 9.38
CA PHE A 38 8.82 -3.12 10.17
C PHE A 38 9.20 -4.35 9.36
N PHE A 39 9.09 -4.33 8.03
CA PHE A 39 9.40 -5.48 7.22
C PHE A 39 10.92 -5.68 7.12
N PRO A 40 11.50 -6.78 7.65
CA PRO A 40 12.94 -7.00 7.67
C PRO A 40 13.42 -7.56 6.33
N ALA A 41 13.45 -6.73 5.29
CA ALA A 41 13.71 -7.15 3.91
C ALA A 41 15.09 -7.80 3.70
N HIS A 42 16.07 -7.49 4.55
CA HIS A 42 17.43 -8.03 4.49
C HIS A 42 17.63 -9.29 5.35
N THR A 43 16.79 -9.48 6.38
CA THR A 43 16.98 -10.56 7.36
C THR A 43 16.10 -11.76 7.09
N VAL A 44 14.92 -11.57 6.46
CA VAL A 44 13.92 -12.62 6.29
C VAL A 44 13.77 -12.99 4.83
N SER A 45 13.82 -14.30 4.55
CA SER A 45 13.64 -14.84 3.21
C SER A 45 12.17 -14.80 2.76
N VAL A 46 11.96 -14.73 1.44
CA VAL A 46 10.63 -14.78 0.83
C VAL A 46 9.88 -16.08 1.16
N GLU A 47 10.61 -17.19 1.26
CA GLU A 47 10.07 -18.50 1.62
C GLU A 47 9.55 -18.50 3.07
N THR A 48 10.31 -17.92 4.00
CA THR A 48 9.91 -17.81 5.40
C THR A 48 8.64 -16.97 5.55
N VAL A 49 8.54 -15.84 4.84
CA VAL A 49 7.34 -15.00 4.84
C VAL A 49 6.14 -15.74 4.24
N THR A 50 6.33 -16.38 3.09
CA THR A 50 5.27 -17.14 2.42
C THR A 50 4.74 -18.24 3.33
N LYS A 51 5.63 -18.99 3.99
CA LYS A 51 5.27 -20.03 4.95
C LYS A 51 4.55 -19.46 6.18
N TYR A 52 5.04 -18.36 6.74
CA TYR A 52 4.36 -17.68 7.84
C TYR A 52 2.93 -17.28 7.51
N LEU A 53 2.71 -16.72 6.31
CA LEU A 53 1.40 -16.33 5.82
C LEU A 53 0.48 -17.54 5.64
N GLN A 54 0.99 -18.65 5.10
CA GLN A 54 0.24 -19.90 4.91
C GLN A 54 -0.17 -20.54 6.23
N ASP A 55 0.71 -20.53 7.23
CA ASP A 55 0.44 -21.20 8.50
C ASP A 55 -0.47 -20.36 9.43
N ASN A 56 -0.29 -19.04 9.46
CA ASN A 56 -0.90 -18.19 10.50
C ASN A 56 -1.98 -17.23 9.99
N ILE A 57 -1.89 -16.78 8.74
CA ILE A 57 -2.71 -15.67 8.22
C ILE A 57 -3.80 -16.20 7.28
N TYR A 58 -3.44 -16.93 6.24
CA TYR A 58 -4.38 -17.43 5.23
C TYR A 58 -5.52 -18.27 5.82
N PRO A 59 -5.30 -19.21 6.76
CA PRO A 59 -6.38 -20.01 7.33
C PRO A 59 -7.40 -19.16 8.09
N ARG A 60 -6.95 -18.07 8.73
CA ARG A 60 -7.82 -17.13 9.44
C ARG A 60 -8.63 -16.28 8.47
N LEU A 61 -8.02 -15.85 7.37
CA LEU A 61 -8.70 -15.07 6.33
C LEU A 61 -9.73 -15.91 5.58
N GLU A 62 -9.41 -17.16 5.25
CA GLU A 62 -10.32 -18.08 4.56
C GLU A 62 -11.56 -18.40 5.40
N LYS A 63 -11.39 -18.60 6.70
CA LYS A 63 -12.49 -18.90 7.63
C LYS A 63 -13.51 -17.76 7.73
N GLU A 64 -13.04 -16.51 7.72
CA GLU A 64 -13.90 -15.32 7.89
C GLU A 64 -14.53 -14.85 6.56
N GLY A 65 -13.97 -15.26 5.42
CA GLY A 65 -14.50 -14.95 4.09
C GLY A 65 -13.90 -13.69 3.46
N PRO A 66 -14.70 -12.83 2.80
CA PRO A 66 -14.19 -11.63 2.14
C PRO A 66 -13.49 -10.66 3.10
N PHE A 67 -12.32 -10.17 2.71
CA PHE A 67 -11.48 -9.31 3.53
C PHE A 67 -10.87 -8.15 2.74
N SER A 68 -10.42 -7.14 3.49
CA SER A 68 -9.71 -5.97 2.99
C SER A 68 -8.30 -5.94 3.59
N VAL A 69 -7.34 -5.39 2.85
CA VAL A 69 -5.97 -5.21 3.31
C VAL A 69 -5.72 -3.73 3.56
N LEU A 70 -5.13 -3.41 4.69
CA LEU A 70 -4.65 -2.09 5.05
C LEU A 70 -3.12 -2.11 5.01
N TYR A 71 -2.54 -1.56 3.95
CA TYR A 71 -1.09 -1.50 3.78
C TYR A 71 -0.58 -0.12 4.20
N VAL A 72 0.16 -0.08 5.32
CA VAL A 72 0.70 1.16 5.88
C VAL A 72 2.13 1.34 5.38
N HIS A 73 2.34 2.32 4.49
CA HIS A 73 3.63 2.60 3.86
C HIS A 73 4.42 3.75 4.51
N THR A 74 3.91 4.31 5.60
CA THR A 74 4.55 5.43 6.30
C THR A 74 6.01 5.11 6.69
N HIS A 75 6.94 6.00 6.29
CA HIS A 75 8.38 5.87 6.55
C HIS A 75 9.05 4.61 5.97
N VAL A 76 8.50 4.03 4.90
CA VAL A 76 9.14 2.87 4.25
C VAL A 76 10.30 3.30 3.37
N GLN A 77 11.51 2.92 3.78
CA GLN A 77 12.69 3.11 2.96
C GLN A 77 12.94 1.89 2.08
N ARG A 78 12.95 2.08 0.76
CA ARG A 78 13.19 0.99 -0.20
C ARG A 78 14.47 0.21 0.05
N ALA A 79 15.54 0.90 0.43
CA ALA A 79 16.85 0.29 0.65
C ALA A 79 16.90 -0.63 1.87
N GLN A 80 15.97 -0.49 2.82
CA GLN A 80 16.02 -1.18 4.11
C GLN A 80 14.87 -2.18 4.30
N ASN A 81 13.66 -1.77 3.90
CA ASN A 81 12.42 -2.45 4.30
C ASN A 81 11.58 -2.95 3.12
N PHE A 82 11.96 -2.68 1.87
CA PHE A 82 11.21 -3.13 0.71
C PHE A 82 11.79 -4.43 0.12
N PRO A 83 11.12 -5.58 0.29
CA PRO A 83 11.50 -6.78 -0.44
C PRO A 83 11.20 -6.50 -1.91
N GLY A 84 12.21 -6.56 -2.78
CA GLY A 84 12.08 -6.17 -4.18
C GLY A 84 10.86 -6.76 -4.90
N ILE A 85 10.55 -6.20 -6.07
CA ILE A 85 9.35 -6.58 -6.86
C ILE A 85 9.22 -8.10 -7.05
N SER A 86 10.33 -8.78 -7.34
CA SER A 86 10.37 -10.23 -7.56
C SER A 86 9.91 -11.02 -6.32
N SER A 87 10.27 -10.54 -5.12
CA SER A 87 9.86 -11.13 -3.85
C SER A 87 8.35 -10.95 -3.62
N LEU A 88 7.83 -9.75 -3.86
CA LEU A 88 6.39 -9.49 -3.77
C LEU A 88 5.58 -10.33 -4.77
N ARG A 89 6.07 -10.43 -6.01
CA ARG A 89 5.48 -11.29 -7.03
C ARG A 89 5.47 -12.75 -6.57
N CYS A 90 6.59 -13.24 -6.03
CA CYS A 90 6.68 -14.62 -5.53
C CYS A 90 5.67 -14.88 -4.40
N ILE A 91 5.54 -13.98 -3.43
CA ILE A 91 4.54 -14.10 -2.36
C ILE A 91 3.12 -14.11 -2.94
N TYR A 92 2.84 -13.23 -3.91
CA TYR A 92 1.55 -13.19 -4.58
C TYR A 92 1.27 -14.49 -5.34
N ASP A 93 2.23 -15.01 -6.10
CA ASP A 93 2.06 -16.24 -6.88
C ASP A 93 1.77 -17.44 -5.97
N HIS A 94 2.42 -17.54 -4.80
CA HIS A 94 2.19 -18.58 -3.79
C HIS A 94 0.93 -18.39 -2.94
N MET A 95 0.25 -17.24 -3.03
CA MET A 95 -1.01 -17.03 -2.32
C MET A 95 -2.12 -17.92 -2.93
N PRO A 96 -2.90 -18.65 -2.10
CA PRO A 96 -3.99 -19.50 -2.57
C PRO A 96 -5.03 -18.70 -3.36
N SER A 97 -5.64 -19.32 -4.37
CA SER A 97 -6.67 -18.66 -5.20
C SER A 97 -7.92 -18.27 -4.40
N SER A 98 -8.29 -19.06 -3.39
CA SER A 98 -9.33 -18.74 -2.40
C SER A 98 -9.08 -17.38 -1.73
N VAL A 99 -7.88 -17.17 -1.20
CA VAL A 99 -7.49 -15.92 -0.54
C VAL A 99 -7.45 -14.75 -1.53
N LYS A 100 -6.93 -14.96 -2.74
CA LYS A 100 -6.92 -13.93 -3.82
C LYS A 100 -8.32 -13.47 -4.21
N ASN A 101 -9.28 -14.41 -4.25
CA ASN A 101 -10.67 -14.13 -4.58
C ASN A 101 -11.42 -13.44 -3.43
N ASN A 102 -11.10 -13.80 -2.19
CA ASN A 102 -11.68 -13.18 -1.00
C ASN A 102 -11.16 -11.75 -0.75
N LEU A 103 -10.00 -11.39 -1.31
CA LEU A 103 -9.48 -10.03 -1.23
C LEU A 103 -10.36 -9.06 -2.02
N GLN A 104 -11.01 -8.12 -1.34
CA GLN A 104 -11.94 -7.16 -1.95
C GLN A 104 -11.33 -5.79 -2.19
N SER A 105 -10.53 -5.28 -1.26
CA SER A 105 -9.97 -3.93 -1.34
C SER A 105 -8.62 -3.86 -0.64
N ILE A 106 -7.72 -3.03 -1.15
CA ILE A 106 -6.39 -2.78 -0.58
C ILE A 106 -6.28 -1.27 -0.36
N TYR A 107 -6.35 -0.84 0.89
CA TYR A 107 -6.12 0.54 1.30
C TYR A 107 -4.62 0.77 1.46
N PHE A 108 -4.03 1.54 0.55
CA PHE A 108 -2.62 1.88 0.59
C PHE A 108 -2.45 3.24 1.25
N VAL A 109 -2.05 3.22 2.53
CA VAL A 109 -1.92 4.42 3.36
C VAL A 109 -0.54 5.03 3.23
N HIS A 110 -0.51 6.35 3.03
CA HIS A 110 0.68 7.19 2.84
C HIS A 110 1.58 6.70 1.70
N PRO A 111 1.04 6.59 0.46
CA PRO A 111 1.84 6.17 -0.67
C PRO A 111 2.82 7.27 -1.11
N ASP A 112 4.13 7.00 -1.04
CA ASP A 112 5.14 7.85 -1.64
C ASP A 112 4.99 7.91 -3.16
N LEU A 113 5.38 9.01 -3.81
CA LEU A 113 5.39 9.12 -5.28
C LEU A 113 6.09 7.96 -5.96
N HIS A 114 7.23 7.53 -5.41
CA HIS A 114 7.95 6.37 -5.93
C HIS A 114 7.11 5.10 -5.85
N SER A 115 6.44 4.85 -4.71
CA SER A 115 5.60 3.67 -4.51
C SER A 115 4.39 3.66 -5.46
N ARG A 116 3.77 4.82 -5.70
CA ARG A 116 2.68 5.00 -6.68
C ARG A 116 3.16 4.70 -8.08
N LEU A 117 4.29 5.28 -8.48
CA LEU A 117 4.88 5.05 -9.79
C LEU A 117 5.25 3.58 -9.99
N LEU A 118 5.88 2.97 -8.99
CA LEU A 118 6.23 1.56 -9.02
C LEU A 118 4.98 0.70 -9.18
N LEU A 119 3.95 0.91 -8.37
CA LEU A 119 2.69 0.17 -8.48
C LEU A 119 1.97 0.45 -9.81
N ALA A 120 2.04 1.66 -10.36
CA ALA A 120 1.44 1.95 -11.66
C ALA A 120 2.15 1.19 -12.80
N THR A 121 3.48 1.15 -12.78
CA THR A 121 4.30 0.48 -13.81
C THR A 121 4.28 -1.04 -13.67
N VAL A 122 4.49 -1.52 -12.45
CA VAL A 122 4.71 -2.96 -12.15
C VAL A 122 3.41 -3.62 -11.72
N GLY A 123 2.54 -2.91 -10.99
CA GLY A 123 1.26 -3.44 -10.49
C GLY A 123 0.41 -4.05 -11.59
N ARG A 124 0.34 -3.39 -12.75
CA ARG A 124 -0.45 -3.85 -13.91
C ARG A 124 0.14 -5.04 -14.64
N LEU A 125 1.46 -5.19 -14.64
CA LEU A 125 2.18 -6.21 -15.41
C LEU A 125 2.42 -7.49 -14.61
N PHE A 126 2.67 -7.36 -13.31
CA PHE A 126 3.14 -8.46 -12.47
C PHE A 126 2.04 -9.08 -11.60
N PHE A 127 0.98 -8.34 -11.28
CA PHE A 127 -0.13 -8.85 -10.47
C PHE A 127 -1.36 -9.08 -11.34
N SER A 128 -1.64 -10.36 -11.62
CA SER A 128 -2.79 -10.80 -12.41
C SER A 128 -4.12 -10.61 -11.65
N GLY A 129 -5.26 -10.70 -12.37
CA GLY A 129 -6.58 -10.81 -11.73
C GLY A 129 -7.17 -9.51 -11.18
N GLY A 130 -6.81 -8.36 -11.76
CA GLY A 130 -7.37 -7.07 -11.37
C GLY A 130 -6.96 -6.62 -9.97
N TRP A 131 -5.89 -7.19 -9.40
CA TRP A 131 -5.35 -6.81 -8.09
C TRP A 131 -5.15 -5.28 -7.99
N TYR A 132 -4.57 -4.67 -9.03
CA TYR A 132 -4.35 -3.22 -9.07
C TYR A 132 -5.66 -2.42 -9.03
N ALA A 133 -6.76 -2.94 -9.59
CA ALA A 133 -8.06 -2.28 -9.54
C ALA A 133 -8.70 -2.31 -8.13
N LYS A 134 -8.22 -3.20 -7.25
CA LYS A 134 -8.63 -3.26 -5.84
C LYS A 134 -7.84 -2.30 -4.95
N VAL A 135 -6.77 -1.68 -5.47
CA VAL A 135 -5.92 -0.75 -4.72
C VAL A 135 -6.58 0.62 -4.68
N LYS A 136 -6.78 1.13 -3.46
CA LYS A 136 -7.22 2.48 -3.16
C LYS A 136 -6.09 3.21 -2.47
N TYR A 137 -5.64 4.32 -3.06
CA TYR A 137 -4.61 5.16 -2.46
C TYR A 137 -5.25 6.06 -1.40
N VAL A 138 -4.65 6.12 -0.23
CA VAL A 138 -5.14 6.88 0.91
C VAL A 138 -4.01 7.77 1.39
N SER A 139 -4.02 9.02 0.95
CA SER A 139 -2.97 10.00 1.29
C SER A 139 -3.06 10.47 2.73
N ARG A 140 -4.28 10.57 3.28
CA ARG A 140 -4.55 10.98 4.65
C ARG A 140 -5.30 9.92 5.44
N VAL A 141 -5.02 9.82 6.74
CA VAL A 141 -5.70 8.88 7.64
C VAL A 141 -7.20 9.18 7.74
N ASP A 142 -7.62 10.43 7.56
CA ASP A 142 -9.05 10.80 7.56
C ASP A 142 -9.86 10.10 6.47
N TYR A 143 -9.33 9.98 5.26
CA TYR A 143 -9.98 9.28 4.15
C TYR A 143 -10.07 7.76 4.38
N LEU A 144 -9.17 7.21 5.22
CA LEU A 144 -9.29 5.81 5.63
C LEU A 144 -10.58 5.58 6.42
N TRP A 145 -10.94 6.52 7.30
CA TRP A 145 -12.11 6.40 8.17
C TRP A 145 -13.45 6.55 7.44
N GLU A 146 -13.43 7.04 6.21
CA GLU A 146 -14.61 6.99 5.34
C GLU A 146 -14.95 5.55 4.95
N HIS A 147 -13.96 4.67 4.94
CA HIS A 147 -14.07 3.27 4.50
C HIS A 147 -13.99 2.27 5.65
N VAL A 148 -13.28 2.61 6.72
CA VAL A 148 -12.97 1.74 7.86
C VAL A 148 -13.59 2.29 9.14
N ARG A 149 -14.01 1.40 10.05
CA ARG A 149 -14.56 1.79 11.35
C ARG A 149 -13.43 2.22 12.30
N ARG A 150 -13.42 3.50 12.69
CA ARG A 150 -12.44 4.10 13.62
C ARG A 150 -12.18 3.29 14.89
N ASN A 151 -13.24 2.74 15.49
CA ASN A 151 -13.16 2.07 16.79
C ASN A 151 -12.59 0.64 16.70
N GLU A 152 -12.47 0.07 15.51
CA GLU A 152 -12.09 -1.33 15.32
C GLU A 152 -10.66 -1.49 14.78
N THR A 153 -10.08 -0.46 14.16
CA THR A 153 -8.75 -0.51 13.54
C THR A 153 -7.80 0.47 14.24
N GLU A 154 -6.84 -0.09 14.99
CA GLU A 154 -5.79 0.70 15.65
C GLU A 154 -4.58 0.83 14.71
N LEU A 155 -4.37 2.05 14.20
CA LEU A 155 -3.11 2.42 13.54
C LEU A 155 -2.04 2.78 14.58
N PRO A 156 -0.76 2.46 14.34
CA PRO A 156 0.33 2.91 15.20
C PRO A 156 0.48 4.44 15.25
N GLU A 157 0.97 4.97 16.37
CA GLU A 157 1.16 6.40 16.62
C GLU A 157 1.97 7.12 15.53
N TYR A 158 3.07 6.49 15.06
CA TYR A 158 3.92 7.05 13.99
C TYR A 158 3.20 7.32 12.66
N VAL A 159 2.02 6.70 12.45
CA VAL A 159 1.20 6.95 11.26
C VAL A 159 0.48 8.30 11.41
N TYR A 160 -0.04 8.59 12.61
CA TYR A 160 -0.70 9.85 12.90
C TYR A 160 0.28 11.03 12.93
N ASP A 161 1.48 10.82 13.49
CA ASP A 161 2.53 11.85 13.49
C ASP A 161 2.87 12.31 12.07
N HIS A 162 2.99 11.35 11.14
CA HIS A 162 3.25 11.66 9.74
C HIS A 162 2.07 12.34 9.04
N ASP A 163 0.83 12.00 9.39
CA ASP A 163 -0.37 12.68 8.87
C ASP A 163 -0.40 14.14 9.34
N GLN A 164 -0.01 14.40 10.60
CA GLN A 164 0.13 15.74 11.16
C GLN A 164 1.22 16.55 10.42
N ASP A 165 2.39 15.97 10.15
CA ASP A 165 3.44 16.63 9.38
C ASP A 165 2.96 17.06 7.98
N LEU A 166 2.13 16.23 7.34
CA LEU A 166 1.52 16.53 6.03
C LEU A 166 0.47 17.65 6.13
N GLU A 167 -0.26 17.74 7.23
CA GLU A 167 -1.25 18.80 7.47
C GLU A 167 -0.61 20.18 7.63
N TYR A 168 0.58 20.25 8.22
CA TYR A 168 1.34 21.51 8.39
C TYR A 168 2.16 21.92 7.16
N CYS A 169 2.43 21.01 6.22
CA CYS A 169 3.16 21.28 4.97
C CYS A 169 2.39 20.81 3.72
N PRO A 170 1.33 21.53 3.30
CA PRO A 170 0.47 21.12 2.18
C PRO A 170 1.18 20.98 0.82
N MET A 171 2.36 21.58 0.65
CA MET A 171 3.15 21.45 -0.59
C MET A 171 3.73 20.05 -0.82
N MET A 172 3.59 19.11 0.13
CA MET A 172 3.89 17.69 -0.08
C MET A 172 2.67 16.87 -0.50
N ASP A 173 1.50 17.50 -0.72
CA ASP A 173 0.33 16.83 -1.28
C ASP A 173 0.67 16.32 -2.69
N TYR A 174 0.99 15.03 -2.76
CA TYR A 174 1.40 14.35 -3.98
C TYR A 174 0.20 14.23 -4.94
N GLY A 175 -0.08 15.32 -5.64
CA GLY A 175 -0.78 15.38 -6.93
C GLY A 175 -2.25 14.98 -6.89
N LEU A 176 -3.12 16.00 -6.75
CA LEU A 176 -4.49 16.11 -7.28
C LEU A 176 -5.21 14.77 -7.54
N GLU A 177 -5.99 14.29 -6.56
CA GLU A 177 -7.18 13.52 -6.90
C GLU A 177 -8.15 14.47 -7.62
N SER A 178 -8.15 14.38 -8.95
CA SER A 178 -9.13 15.06 -9.78
C SER A 178 -10.38 14.19 -9.86
N ASP A 179 -11.30 14.36 -8.91
CA ASP A 179 -12.70 13.93 -9.07
C ASP A 179 -13.43 14.90 -10.02
N HIS A 180 -12.94 15.01 -11.25
CA HIS A 180 -13.68 15.62 -12.33
C HIS A 180 -14.28 14.49 -13.19
N PRO A 181 -15.62 14.41 -13.29
CA PRO A 181 -16.25 13.56 -14.29
C PRO A 181 -15.66 13.91 -15.66
N ARG A 182 -15.12 12.91 -16.37
CA ARG A 182 -14.64 13.08 -17.74
C ARG A 182 -15.79 13.50 -18.64
N VAL A 183 -16.02 14.80 -18.78
CA VAL A 183 -16.83 15.34 -19.86
C VAL A 183 -15.96 15.29 -21.12
N TYR A 184 -16.16 14.26 -21.93
CA TYR A 184 -15.71 14.25 -23.32
C TYR A 184 -16.39 15.41 -24.04
N GLY A 185 -15.63 16.41 -24.49
CA GLY A 185 -16.18 17.54 -25.24
C GLY A 185 -15.13 18.48 -25.85
N ALA A 186 -14.61 18.10 -27.02
CA ALA A 186 -14.00 18.91 -28.10
C ALA A 186 -12.76 19.80 -27.80
N PRO A 187 -11.85 20.00 -28.79
CA PRO A 187 -10.65 20.81 -28.62
C PRO A 187 -10.98 22.30 -28.81
N SER A 188 -10.83 23.11 -27.77
CA SER A 188 -10.78 24.57 -27.92
C SER A 188 -9.33 25.02 -28.03
N ILE A 189 -9.02 25.46 -29.23
CA ILE A 189 -7.81 26.14 -29.68
C ILE A 189 -7.64 27.50 -28.95
N ASP A 190 -6.38 27.91 -28.79
CA ASP A 190 -5.83 29.23 -28.47
C ASP A 190 -5.73 29.73 -27.01
N SER A 191 -4.48 29.82 -26.53
CA SER A 191 -3.96 31.06 -25.96
C SER A 191 -2.44 31.19 -26.13
N PRO A 192 -1.91 32.40 -26.39
CA PRO A 192 -0.66 32.59 -27.11
C PRO A 192 0.55 32.75 -26.19
N VAL A 193 1.68 32.22 -26.68
CA VAL A 193 3.03 32.36 -26.16
C VAL A 193 3.46 33.84 -26.19
N ALA A 194 3.80 34.40 -25.03
CA ALA A 194 4.46 35.70 -24.94
C ALA A 194 5.93 35.57 -25.36
N THR A 195 6.24 36.00 -26.59
CA THR A 195 7.59 36.16 -27.12
C THR A 195 8.28 37.36 -26.47
N TYR A 196 9.36 37.11 -25.72
CA TYR A 196 10.23 38.18 -25.22
C TYR A 196 11.09 38.73 -26.38
N SER A 197 10.88 39.99 -26.71
CA SER A 197 11.58 40.74 -27.75
C SER A 197 12.91 41.28 -27.22
N MET A 198 14.01 40.98 -27.90
CA MET A 198 15.36 41.51 -27.62
C MET A 198 15.82 42.35 -28.81
N ARG A 199 15.77 43.69 -28.67
CA ARG A 199 16.42 44.75 -29.49
C ARG A 199 15.92 46.10 -28.92
N CYS A 200 16.73 47.11 -28.57
CA CYS A 200 17.86 47.73 -29.26
C CYS A 200 18.78 48.49 -28.25
N ILE A 201 20.11 48.43 -28.44
CA ILE A 201 21.03 49.49 -28.90
C ILE A 201 21.35 50.61 -27.88
N SER A 202 22.64 50.77 -27.60
CA SER A 202 23.35 52.06 -27.59
C SER A 202 24.73 51.83 -28.20
#